data_AF-A0A2S8PTG0-F1
#
_entry.id   AF-A0A2S8PTG0-F1
#
_cell.length_a   1.000
_cell.length_b   1.000
_cell.length_c   1.000
_cell.angle_alpha   90.00
_cell.angle_beta   90.00
_cell.angle_gamma   90.00
#
_symmetry.space_group_name_H-M   'P 1'
#
loop_
_entity.id
_entity.type
_entity.pdbx_description
1 polymer ?
#
loop_
_entity_poly.entity_id
_entity_poly.type
_entity_poly.pdbx_seq_one_letter_code
_entity_poly.pdbx_strand_id
1 'polypeptide(L)'
;MSLWDYRRIVDPSLWRVPLSDGEVTLLNWPMNDYYLGPVIGVSEQERKRHLEAAHGLTLSLVYWLQTEAPRLDGGYGYPGIRLRGDVLGTEDGLAKSPYIRESRRIRAQYTITEHDVSQELRGANGIKRYEDSVGVGSYYLDLHPTTVNQRAFFIPNYPYEIPLGSLIPVRMTNLLPACKNIGMTQIANGCYRLHPTEWNIGESAGLLAAYAVMHGIPPREVRASAAHLCDYQAMLERYGVQLHWPEGTL
;
A
#
# COMPACT_ATOMS: atom_id res chain seq x y z
N MET A 1 -11.25 -19.86 4.52
CA MET A 1 -9.79 -19.80 4.26
C MET A 1 -9.12 -19.57 5.59
N SER A 2 -8.15 -20.41 5.98
CA SER A 2 -7.44 -20.22 7.25
C SER A 2 -6.48 -19.03 7.15
N LEU A 3 -5.99 -18.53 8.30
CA LEU A 3 -4.95 -17.50 8.32
C LEU A 3 -3.63 -17.98 7.70
N TRP A 4 -3.40 -19.29 7.64
CA TRP A 4 -2.25 -19.92 7.02
C TRP A 4 -2.32 -19.84 5.49
N ASP A 5 -3.50 -20.06 4.92
CA ASP A 5 -3.72 -20.07 3.47
C ASP A 5 -3.69 -18.65 2.88
N TYR A 6 -4.11 -17.64 3.64
CA TYR A 6 -4.29 -16.26 3.19
C TYR A 6 -3.04 -15.64 2.53
N ARG A 7 -1.84 -16.03 2.98
CA ARG A 7 -0.55 -15.50 2.48
C ARG A 7 0.47 -16.60 2.23
N ARG A 8 0.01 -17.80 1.85
CA ARG A 8 0.88 -18.91 1.50
C ARG A 8 1.66 -18.58 0.22
N ILE A 9 2.98 -18.65 0.29
CA ILE A 9 3.90 -18.34 -0.81
C ILE A 9 4.58 -19.59 -1.39
N VAL A 10 4.60 -20.68 -0.63
CA VAL A 10 5.07 -22.00 -1.09
C VAL A 10 4.01 -23.04 -0.76
N ASP A 11 3.50 -23.70 -1.80
CA ASP A 11 2.62 -24.86 -1.73
C ASP A 11 3.33 -26.05 -2.38
N PRO A 12 3.87 -27.01 -1.61
CA PRO A 12 4.60 -28.15 -2.15
C PRO A 12 3.85 -28.95 -3.22
N SER A 13 2.52 -28.89 -3.28
CA SER A 13 1.73 -29.58 -4.32
C SER A 13 1.85 -28.94 -5.71
N LEU A 14 2.25 -27.67 -5.79
CA LEU A 14 2.39 -26.91 -7.04
C LEU A 14 3.82 -26.90 -7.60
N TRP A 15 4.83 -27.19 -6.77
CA TRP A 15 6.23 -27.05 -7.14
C TRP A 15 6.86 -28.40 -7.49
N ARG A 16 7.50 -28.48 -8.68
CA ARG A 16 8.23 -29.68 -9.15
C ARG A 16 9.55 -29.90 -8.40
N VAL A 17 10.15 -28.82 -7.91
CA VAL A 17 11.37 -28.83 -7.08
C VAL A 17 10.98 -28.25 -5.72
N PRO A 18 11.15 -28.99 -4.61
CA PRO A 18 10.81 -28.47 -3.29
C PRO A 18 11.63 -27.21 -2.98
N LEU A 19 10.94 -26.09 -2.78
CA LEU A 19 11.58 -24.86 -2.30
C LEU A 19 11.90 -24.95 -0.79
N SER A 20 11.23 -25.84 -0.07
CA SER A 20 11.49 -26.14 1.34
C SER A 20 10.83 -27.42 1.83
N ASP A 21 11.20 -27.88 3.03
CA ASP A 21 10.65 -29.06 3.73
C ASP A 21 9.20 -28.89 4.22
N GLY A 22 8.42 -27.98 3.64
CA GLY A 22 7.04 -27.69 4.05
C GLY A 22 6.47 -26.43 3.41
N GLU A 23 5.25 -26.08 3.82
CA GLU A 23 4.57 -24.85 3.40
C GLU A 23 5.21 -23.61 4.04
N VAL A 24 5.11 -22.47 3.34
CA VAL A 24 5.58 -21.17 3.85
C VAL A 24 4.47 -20.15 3.67
N THR A 25 4.16 -19.42 4.74
CA THR A 25 3.19 -18.31 4.73
C THR A 25 3.83 -17.04 5.27
N LEU A 26 3.45 -15.88 4.71
CA LEU A 26 3.85 -14.59 5.25
C LEU A 26 2.85 -14.15 6.32
N LEU A 27 3.34 -14.01 7.56
CA LEU A 27 2.51 -13.55 8.68
C LEU A 27 2.24 -12.03 8.55
N ASN A 28 1.04 -11.70 8.11
CA ASN A 28 0.50 -10.33 8.09
C ASN A 28 -0.92 -10.35 8.65
N TRP A 29 -1.03 -10.43 9.97
CA TRP A 29 -2.29 -10.51 10.69
C TRP A 29 -2.47 -9.29 11.60
N PRO A 30 -3.70 -8.85 11.89
CA PRO A 30 -3.93 -7.65 12.70
C PRO A 30 -3.27 -7.70 14.09
N MET A 31 -3.09 -8.90 14.66
CA MET A 31 -2.41 -9.13 15.93
C MET A 31 -0.92 -8.75 15.90
N ASN A 32 -0.32 -8.60 14.71
CA ASN A 32 1.07 -8.22 14.50
C ASN A 32 1.24 -6.75 14.06
N ASP A 33 0.16 -5.96 14.05
CA ASP A 33 0.25 -4.54 13.67
C ASP A 33 0.80 -3.70 14.83
N TYR A 34 1.99 -3.13 14.63
CA TYR A 34 2.64 -2.28 15.63
C TYR A 34 2.20 -0.81 15.49
N TYR A 35 1.53 -0.27 16.51
CA TYR A 35 1.07 1.13 16.56
C TYR A 35 1.36 1.84 17.90
N LEU A 36 2.26 1.30 18.74
CA LEU A 36 2.62 1.89 20.04
C LEU A 36 3.54 3.13 19.93
N GLY A 37 4.05 3.43 18.74
CA GLY A 37 4.66 4.70 18.42
C GLY A 37 5.33 4.72 17.05
N PRO A 38 5.70 5.91 16.55
CA PRO A 38 6.11 6.08 15.17
C PRO A 38 7.61 5.83 14.97
N VAL A 39 7.97 5.44 13.75
CA VAL A 39 9.39 5.34 13.31
C VAL A 39 9.79 6.50 12.40
N ILE A 40 8.89 7.45 12.16
CA ILE A 40 9.06 8.59 11.26
C ILE A 40 8.80 9.88 12.05
N GLY A 41 9.70 10.86 11.92
CA GLY A 41 9.54 12.17 12.57
C GLY A 41 9.90 12.19 14.06
N VAL A 42 10.62 11.17 14.53
CA VAL A 42 11.13 11.04 15.90
C VAL A 42 12.66 10.99 15.92
N SER A 43 13.27 11.06 17.10
CA SER A 43 14.71 10.88 17.25
C SER A 43 15.17 9.48 16.82
N GLU A 44 16.44 9.32 16.47
CA GLU A 44 17.02 8.00 16.16
C GLU A 44 16.87 7.01 17.33
N GLN A 45 16.96 7.50 18.57
CA GLN A 45 16.77 6.68 19.76
C GLN A 45 15.34 6.13 19.86
N GLU A 46 14.33 6.99 19.66
CA GLU A 46 12.93 6.56 19.64
C GLU A 46 12.62 5.64 18.46
N ARG A 47 13.17 5.95 17.28
CA ARG A 47 13.02 5.12 16.09
C ARG A 47 13.56 3.71 16.34
N LYS A 48 14.78 3.59 16.87
CA LYS A 48 15.40 2.30 17.22
C LYS A 48 14.53 1.53 18.23
N ARG A 49 14.10 2.19 19.30
CA ARG A 49 13.21 1.61 20.33
C ARG A 49 11.92 1.04 19.74
N HIS A 50 11.27 1.78 18.84
CA HIS A 50 10.02 1.35 18.21
C HIS A 50 10.22 0.21 17.20
N LEU A 51 11.33 0.19 16.47
CA LEU A 51 11.68 -0.92 15.59
C LEU A 51 11.96 -2.21 16.39
N GLU A 52 12.73 -2.12 17.47
CA GLU A 52 12.99 -3.25 18.38
C GLU A 52 11.69 -3.77 19.02
N ALA A 53 10.81 -2.87 19.46
CA ALA A 53 9.52 -3.25 20.04
C ALA A 53 8.59 -3.90 19.00
N ALA A 54 8.62 -3.46 17.74
CA ALA A 54 7.87 -4.09 16.65
C ALA A 54 8.39 -5.51 16.35
N HIS A 55 9.71 -5.72 16.37
CA HIS A 55 10.29 -7.07 16.27
C HIS A 55 9.85 -7.94 17.45
N GLY A 56 9.90 -7.41 18.68
CA GLY A 56 9.45 -8.09 19.87
C GLY A 56 7.97 -8.51 19.81
N LEU A 57 7.10 -7.67 19.23
CA LEU A 57 5.69 -8.02 19.00
C LEU A 57 5.56 -9.25 18.08
N THR A 58 6.28 -9.27 16.95
CA THR A 58 6.25 -10.41 16.03
C THR A 58 6.79 -11.68 16.68
N LEU A 59 7.91 -11.59 17.40
CA LEU A 59 8.49 -12.73 18.11
C LEU A 59 7.55 -13.24 19.22
N SER A 60 6.87 -12.34 19.94
CA SER A 60 5.88 -12.71 20.95
C SER A 60 4.69 -13.45 20.33
N LEU A 61 4.20 -13.00 19.17
CA LEU A 61 3.13 -13.67 18.45
C LEU A 61 3.56 -15.08 17.98
N VAL A 62 4.77 -15.21 17.45
CA VAL A 62 5.31 -16.50 17.00
C VAL A 62 5.49 -17.45 18.17
N TYR A 63 6.02 -16.97 19.29
CA TYR A 63 6.16 -17.75 20.51
C TYR A 63 4.78 -18.23 21.00
N TRP A 64 3.80 -17.32 21.09
CA TRP A 64 2.43 -17.68 21.45
C TRP A 64 1.83 -18.73 20.51
N LEU A 65 2.07 -18.62 19.20
CA LEU A 65 1.66 -19.64 18.23
C LEU A 65 2.31 -21.00 18.52
N GLN A 66 3.57 -21.03 18.91
CA GLN A 66 4.29 -22.27 19.18
C GLN A 66 3.84 -22.95 20.48
N THR A 67 3.42 -22.20 21.48
CA THR A 67 3.22 -22.71 22.85
C THR A 67 1.78 -22.69 23.35
N GLU A 68 1.01 -21.66 23.02
CA GLU A 68 -0.23 -21.30 23.73
C GLU A 68 -1.44 -21.17 22.81
N ALA A 69 -1.24 -21.06 21.49
CA ALA A 69 -2.35 -20.92 20.57
C ALA A 69 -3.29 -22.14 20.63
N PRO A 70 -4.61 -21.93 20.83
CA PRO A 70 -5.55 -23.03 20.94
C PRO A 70 -5.65 -23.78 19.61
N ARG A 71 -5.75 -25.10 19.69
CA ARG A 71 -5.92 -25.99 18.56
C ARG A 71 -7.33 -26.58 18.54
N LEU A 72 -7.78 -26.96 17.34
CA LEU A 72 -9.10 -27.56 17.14
C LEU A 72 -9.25 -28.94 17.81
N ASP A 73 -8.14 -29.63 18.09
CA ASP A 73 -8.10 -30.90 18.82
C ASP A 73 -8.18 -30.73 20.34
N GLY A 74 -8.37 -29.50 20.84
CA GLY A 74 -8.38 -29.17 22.26
C GLY A 74 -6.99 -29.02 22.89
N GLY A 75 -5.92 -29.14 22.11
CA GLY A 75 -4.55 -28.89 22.54
C GLY A 75 -4.12 -27.42 22.43
N TYR A 76 -2.87 -27.16 22.76
CA TYR A 76 -2.24 -25.84 22.68
C TYR A 76 -0.92 -25.91 21.92
N GLY A 77 -0.61 -24.82 21.21
CA GLY A 77 0.65 -24.61 20.54
C GLY A 77 0.83 -25.43 19.25
N TYR A 78 1.53 -24.81 18.31
CA TYR A 78 1.97 -25.39 17.05
C TYR A 78 3.51 -25.45 17.05
N PRO A 79 4.15 -26.39 17.77
CA PRO A 79 5.60 -26.42 17.97
C PRO A 79 6.41 -26.62 16.68
N GLY A 80 5.75 -27.05 15.59
CA GLY A 80 6.36 -27.17 14.26
C GLY A 80 6.52 -25.85 13.51
N ILE A 81 5.95 -24.73 14.00
CA ILE A 81 6.15 -23.41 13.39
C ILE A 81 7.61 -23.00 13.52
N ARG A 82 8.18 -22.55 12.41
CA ARG A 82 9.56 -22.05 12.35
C ARG A 82 9.59 -20.74 11.57
N LEU A 83 10.42 -19.81 12.02
CA LEU A 83 10.78 -18.64 11.24
C LEU A 83 11.71 -19.07 10.10
N ARG A 84 11.51 -18.51 8.90
CA ARG A 84 12.20 -18.90 7.67
C ARG A 84 13.09 -17.78 7.15
N GLY A 85 14.14 -17.49 7.93
CA GLY A 85 15.16 -16.50 7.59
C GLY A 85 15.91 -16.80 6.30
N ASP A 86 16.06 -18.08 5.96
CA ASP A 86 16.59 -18.55 4.67
C ASP A 86 15.72 -18.12 3.48
N VAL A 87 14.39 -18.06 3.64
CA VAL A 87 13.46 -17.57 2.61
C VAL A 87 13.48 -16.06 2.51
N LEU A 88 13.50 -15.37 3.67
CA LEU A 88 13.48 -13.91 3.72
C LEU A 88 14.87 -13.28 3.49
N GLY A 89 15.95 -14.06 3.58
CA GLY A 89 17.31 -13.55 3.60
C GLY A 89 17.61 -12.70 4.84
N THR A 90 17.13 -13.12 6.01
CA THR A 90 17.31 -12.45 7.31
C THR A 90 17.77 -13.46 8.37
N GLU A 91 18.61 -13.05 9.32
CA GLU A 91 19.14 -13.95 10.36
C GLU A 91 18.08 -14.29 11.42
N ASP A 92 17.18 -13.36 11.71
CA ASP A 92 16.12 -13.47 12.71
C ASP A 92 14.81 -14.06 12.16
N GLY A 93 14.73 -14.28 10.84
CA GLY A 93 13.52 -14.75 10.16
C GLY A 93 12.36 -13.77 10.16
N LEU A 94 12.61 -12.49 10.47
CA LEU A 94 11.66 -11.40 10.35
C LEU A 94 11.75 -10.74 8.96
N ALA A 95 10.79 -9.89 8.64
CA ALA A 95 10.81 -9.10 7.41
C ALA A 95 11.99 -8.11 7.40
N LYS A 96 12.61 -7.90 6.24
CA LYS A 96 13.77 -6.99 6.07
C LYS A 96 13.49 -5.54 6.49
N SER A 97 12.24 -5.12 6.45
CA SER A 97 11.78 -3.79 6.85
C SER A 97 10.30 -3.86 7.23
N PRO A 98 9.84 -3.00 8.16
CA PRO A 98 8.42 -2.90 8.46
C PRO A 98 7.66 -2.31 7.28
N TYR A 99 6.45 -2.82 7.04
CA TYR A 99 5.51 -2.21 6.10
C TYR A 99 4.82 -1.01 6.75
N ILE A 100 5.21 0.20 6.35
CA ILE A 100 4.65 1.45 6.90
C ILE A 100 3.34 1.80 6.20
N ARG A 101 2.23 1.83 6.94
CA ARG A 101 0.88 2.17 6.41
C ARG A 101 0.60 3.66 6.33
N GLU A 102 1.18 4.45 7.23
CA GLU A 102 0.94 5.89 7.37
C GLU A 102 2.26 6.64 7.50
N SER A 103 2.41 7.73 6.73
CA SER A 103 3.67 8.48 6.58
C SER A 103 3.40 9.89 6.05
N ARG A 104 4.47 10.64 5.79
CA ARG A 104 4.40 11.99 5.22
C ARG A 104 3.81 11.94 3.81
N ARG A 105 2.83 12.81 3.56
CA ARG A 105 2.28 13.11 2.25
C ARG A 105 2.61 14.54 1.84
N ILE A 106 2.72 14.75 0.53
CA ILE A 106 2.83 16.10 -0.01
C ILE A 106 1.50 16.87 0.18
N ARG A 107 1.57 18.20 0.20
CA ARG A 107 0.42 19.03 -0.14
C ARG A 107 0.40 19.16 -1.67
N ALA A 108 -0.53 18.46 -2.31
CA ALA A 108 -0.65 18.40 -3.76
C ALA A 108 -1.67 19.40 -4.30
N GLN A 109 -1.66 19.62 -5.61
CA GLN A 109 -2.64 20.47 -6.29
C GLN A 109 -4.08 19.92 -6.18
N TYR A 110 -4.23 18.61 -6.05
CA TYR A 110 -5.49 17.94 -5.73
C TYR A 110 -5.28 17.00 -4.55
N THR A 111 -6.16 17.06 -3.54
CA THR A 111 -6.12 16.13 -2.40
C THR A 111 -7.29 15.17 -2.52
N ILE A 112 -6.99 13.89 -2.73
CA ILE A 112 -8.01 12.83 -2.80
C ILE A 112 -8.63 12.66 -1.42
N THR A 113 -9.95 12.58 -1.36
CA THR A 113 -10.70 12.45 -0.10
C THR A 113 -11.63 11.22 -0.10
N GLU A 114 -12.27 10.95 1.02
CA GLU A 114 -13.29 9.90 1.12
C GLU A 114 -14.45 10.10 0.13
N HIS A 115 -14.84 11.36 -0.14
CA HIS A 115 -15.91 11.69 -1.10
C HIS A 115 -15.59 11.28 -2.54
N ASP A 116 -14.33 10.96 -2.82
CA ASP A 116 -13.88 10.53 -4.15
C ASP A 116 -14.07 9.04 -4.36
N VAL A 117 -14.20 8.26 -3.29
CA VAL A 117 -14.14 6.79 -3.36
C VAL A 117 -15.26 6.08 -2.61
N SER A 118 -15.77 6.62 -1.51
CA SER A 118 -16.79 5.95 -0.68
C SER A 118 -18.06 5.67 -1.47
N GLN A 119 -18.53 4.42 -1.45
CA GLN A 119 -19.81 4.05 -2.09
C GLN A 119 -20.98 4.79 -1.46
N GLU A 120 -20.97 4.97 -0.13
CA GLU A 120 -22.02 5.66 0.60
C GLU A 120 -22.10 7.15 0.19
N LEU A 121 -20.96 7.85 0.20
CA LEU A 121 -20.92 9.29 -0.11
C LEU A 121 -21.16 9.58 -1.60
N ARG A 122 -20.73 8.68 -2.48
CA ARG A 122 -20.92 8.85 -3.92
C ARG A 122 -22.29 8.38 -4.39
N GLY A 123 -22.85 7.34 -3.77
CA GLY A 123 -24.16 6.79 -4.12
C GLY A 123 -24.27 6.53 -5.62
N ALA A 124 -25.34 7.03 -6.24
CA ALA A 124 -25.61 6.89 -7.67
C ALA A 124 -24.60 7.59 -8.59
N ASN A 125 -23.71 8.44 -8.07
CA ASN A 125 -22.66 9.08 -8.89
C ASN A 125 -21.54 8.12 -9.30
N GLY A 126 -21.53 6.89 -8.78
CA GLY A 126 -20.60 5.82 -9.20
C GLY A 126 -19.11 6.17 -9.00
N ILE A 127 -18.26 5.56 -9.83
CA ILE A 127 -16.81 5.80 -9.88
C ILE A 127 -16.55 7.29 -10.19
N LYS A 128 -15.71 7.95 -9.38
CA LYS A 128 -15.26 9.31 -9.71
C LYS A 128 -14.26 9.26 -10.87
N ARG A 129 -14.59 9.98 -11.95
CA ARG A 129 -13.70 10.20 -13.10
C ARG A 129 -12.88 11.47 -12.92
N TYR A 130 -11.64 11.44 -13.39
CA TYR A 130 -10.77 12.61 -13.48
C TYR A 130 -10.32 12.83 -14.92
N GLU A 131 -10.48 14.05 -15.43
CA GLU A 131 -9.94 14.44 -16.73
C GLU A 131 -8.41 14.25 -16.79
N ASP A 132 -7.74 14.45 -15.66
CA ASP A 132 -6.31 14.28 -15.49
C ASP A 132 -5.93 12.92 -14.87
N SER A 133 -6.73 11.86 -15.10
CA SER A 133 -6.39 10.53 -14.60
C SER A 133 -5.08 10.01 -15.20
N VAL A 134 -4.27 9.39 -14.35
CA VAL A 134 -2.97 8.80 -14.68
C VAL A 134 -2.86 7.35 -14.23
N GLY A 135 -3.98 6.74 -13.83
CA GLY A 135 -3.94 5.41 -13.26
C GLY A 135 -5.22 5.00 -12.58
N VAL A 136 -5.30 3.74 -12.17
CA VAL A 136 -6.45 3.16 -11.50
C VAL A 136 -6.03 2.31 -10.30
N GLY A 137 -6.96 2.13 -9.37
CA GLY A 137 -6.84 1.16 -8.28
C GLY A 137 -8.20 0.65 -7.83
N SER A 138 -8.18 -0.47 -7.11
CA SER A 138 -9.37 -1.05 -6.50
C SER A 138 -8.99 -1.76 -5.22
N TYR A 139 -9.52 -1.26 -4.11
CA TYR A 139 -9.43 -1.88 -2.80
C TYR A 139 -10.39 -1.17 -1.85
N TYR A 140 -10.93 -1.90 -0.88
CA TYR A 140 -11.82 -1.35 0.15
C TYR A 140 -11.16 -0.19 0.90
N LEU A 141 -11.99 0.69 1.46
CA LEU A 141 -11.53 1.67 2.44
C LEU A 141 -11.21 0.94 3.75
N ASP A 142 -9.95 0.52 3.87
CA ASP A 142 -9.40 -0.26 4.97
C ASP A 142 -8.46 0.61 5.83
N LEU A 143 -9.06 1.31 6.79
CA LEU A 143 -8.34 2.17 7.72
C LEU A 143 -7.91 1.38 8.95
N HIS A 144 -6.63 1.53 9.30
CA HIS A 144 -6.02 0.89 10.47
C HIS A 144 -5.63 1.91 11.53
N PRO A 145 -5.51 1.47 12.80
CA PRO A 145 -5.00 2.31 13.87
C PRO A 145 -3.64 2.92 13.52
N THR A 146 -3.44 4.15 13.93
CA THR A 146 -2.17 4.85 13.90
C THR A 146 -1.67 5.12 15.30
N THR A 147 -0.46 5.64 15.40
CA THR A 147 0.18 6.01 16.67
C THR A 147 -0.48 7.22 17.35
N VAL A 148 -1.39 7.91 16.65
CA VAL A 148 -2.10 9.10 17.13
C VAL A 148 -3.59 8.82 17.30
N ASN A 149 -4.21 8.13 16.33
CA ASN A 149 -5.62 7.78 16.37
C ASN A 149 -5.81 6.26 16.32
N GLN A 150 -6.65 5.71 17.19
CA GLN A 150 -6.95 4.28 17.23
C GLN A 150 -8.22 3.94 16.42
N ARG A 151 -8.49 4.71 15.37
CA ARG A 151 -9.67 4.49 14.52
C ARG A 151 -9.36 3.40 13.51
N ALA A 152 -10.31 2.51 13.32
CA ALA A 152 -10.25 1.49 12.30
C ALA A 152 -11.64 1.31 11.68
N PHE A 153 -11.68 1.05 10.37
CA PHE A 153 -12.90 0.62 9.70
C PHE A 153 -12.56 -0.05 8.38
N PHE A 154 -13.48 -0.88 7.91
CA PHE A 154 -13.41 -1.54 6.63
C PHE A 154 -14.75 -1.34 5.94
N ILE A 155 -14.82 -0.42 4.97
CA ILE A 155 -16.06 -0.06 4.29
C ILE A 155 -15.94 -0.18 2.77
N PRO A 156 -17.04 -0.50 2.06
CA PRO A 156 -17.05 -0.54 0.60
C PRO A 156 -16.69 0.81 -0.02
N ASN A 157 -16.02 0.75 -1.17
CA ASN A 157 -15.71 1.90 -2.01
C ASN A 157 -15.87 1.52 -3.48
N TYR A 158 -16.03 2.52 -4.33
CA TYR A 158 -15.93 2.32 -5.76
C TYR A 158 -14.45 2.10 -6.14
N PRO A 159 -14.17 1.27 -7.17
CA PRO A 159 -12.90 1.36 -7.87
C PRO A 159 -12.61 2.81 -8.24
N TYR A 160 -11.34 3.21 -8.22
CA TYR A 160 -10.96 4.61 -8.25
C TYR A 160 -9.84 4.87 -9.26
N GLU A 161 -9.69 6.14 -9.60
CA GLU A 161 -8.71 6.69 -10.52
C GLU A 161 -7.70 7.56 -9.76
N ILE A 162 -6.47 7.62 -10.26
CA ILE A 162 -5.38 8.42 -9.68
C ILE A 162 -5.29 9.74 -10.48
N PRO A 163 -5.72 10.89 -9.94
CA PRO A 163 -5.56 12.17 -10.64
C PRO A 163 -4.12 12.67 -10.62
N LEU A 164 -3.61 13.17 -11.73
CA LEU A 164 -2.30 13.80 -11.87
C LEU A 164 -2.10 14.93 -10.85
N GLY A 165 -3.16 15.68 -10.53
CA GLY A 165 -3.13 16.71 -9.49
C GLY A 165 -2.69 16.20 -8.11
N SER A 166 -2.89 14.92 -7.80
CA SER A 166 -2.44 14.32 -6.53
C SER A 166 -0.94 14.01 -6.52
N LEU A 167 -0.30 13.92 -7.69
CA LEU A 167 1.14 13.71 -7.84
C LEU A 167 1.92 15.03 -7.87
N ILE A 168 1.27 16.19 -8.09
CA ILE A 168 1.98 17.48 -8.25
C ILE A 168 1.98 18.27 -6.94
N PRO A 169 3.14 18.54 -6.32
CA PRO A 169 3.22 19.38 -5.13
C PRO A 169 2.86 20.84 -5.41
N VAL A 170 2.20 21.51 -4.45
CA VAL A 170 1.92 22.96 -4.54
C VAL A 170 3.21 23.77 -4.51
N ARG A 171 4.07 23.49 -3.53
CA ARG A 171 5.26 24.31 -3.21
C ARG A 171 6.49 23.96 -4.04
N MET A 172 6.71 22.68 -4.32
CA MET A 172 7.93 22.19 -4.99
C MET A 172 7.68 21.99 -6.49
N THR A 173 8.75 22.12 -7.29
CA THR A 173 8.69 22.00 -8.76
C THR A 173 9.54 20.86 -9.30
N ASN A 174 10.42 20.27 -8.48
CA ASN A 174 11.41 19.26 -8.86
C ASN A 174 11.35 18.00 -7.97
N LEU A 175 10.20 17.71 -7.36
CA LEU A 175 9.97 16.54 -6.52
C LEU A 175 8.62 15.94 -6.89
N LEU A 176 8.59 14.63 -7.12
CA LEU A 176 7.35 13.87 -7.33
C LEU A 176 7.23 12.75 -6.27
N PRO A 177 6.06 12.58 -5.64
CA PRO A 177 5.74 11.37 -4.89
C PRO A 177 5.60 10.18 -5.86
N ALA A 178 5.93 8.98 -5.40
CA ALA A 178 5.96 7.78 -6.24
C ALA A 178 5.37 6.54 -5.52
N CYS A 179 4.53 6.77 -4.49
CA CYS A 179 3.94 5.74 -3.63
C CYS A 179 2.80 6.40 -2.80
N LYS A 180 2.56 5.93 -1.57
CA LYS A 180 1.58 6.42 -0.57
C LYS A 180 1.73 7.90 -0.20
N ASN A 181 2.77 8.57 -0.67
CA ASN A 181 3.11 9.95 -0.33
C ASN A 181 2.45 11.00 -1.24
N ILE A 182 1.55 10.60 -2.16
CA ILE A 182 0.71 11.50 -2.97
C ILE A 182 -0.27 12.33 -2.11
N GLY A 183 -0.89 13.34 -2.71
CA GLY A 183 -1.91 14.17 -2.09
C GLY A 183 -3.22 13.43 -1.85
N MET A 184 -3.41 12.95 -0.62
CA MET A 184 -4.65 12.31 -0.17
C MET A 184 -4.87 12.45 1.34
N THR A 185 -6.11 12.29 1.78
CA THR A 185 -6.44 12.20 3.20
C THR A 185 -6.03 10.85 3.79
N GLN A 186 -5.95 10.77 5.12
CA GLN A 186 -5.71 9.51 5.83
C GLN A 186 -6.76 8.45 5.47
N ILE A 187 -8.02 8.86 5.32
CA ILE A 187 -9.13 7.97 4.98
C ILE A 187 -8.95 7.41 3.57
N ALA A 188 -8.73 8.28 2.58
CA ALA A 188 -8.50 7.84 1.20
C ALA A 188 -7.27 6.92 1.08
N ASN A 189 -6.20 7.19 1.85
CA ASN A 189 -5.03 6.31 1.91
C ASN A 189 -5.39 4.86 2.29
N GLY A 190 -6.48 4.62 3.04
CA GLY A 190 -6.95 3.28 3.36
C GLY A 190 -7.17 2.38 2.14
N CYS A 191 -7.58 2.96 1.00
CA CYS A 191 -7.73 2.23 -0.25
C CYS A 191 -6.56 2.40 -1.23
N TYR A 192 -5.86 3.54 -1.24
CA TYR A 192 -4.75 3.81 -2.17
C TYR A 192 -3.41 3.16 -1.79
N ARG A 193 -3.25 2.70 -0.55
CA ARG A 193 -1.97 2.19 -0.02
C ARG A 193 -1.64 0.74 -0.39
N LEU A 194 -2.32 0.14 -1.36
CA LEU A 194 -1.99 -1.23 -1.76
C LEU A 194 -0.94 -1.23 -2.86
N HIS A 195 -0.06 -2.24 -2.84
CA HIS A 195 1.07 -2.33 -3.77
C HIS A 195 0.68 -2.17 -5.25
N PRO A 196 -0.43 -2.73 -5.79
CA PRO A 196 -0.81 -2.48 -7.18
C PRO A 196 -1.04 -0.98 -7.48
N THR A 197 -1.73 -0.27 -6.60
CA THR A 197 -1.95 1.17 -6.72
C THR A 197 -0.64 1.94 -6.52
N GLU A 198 0.20 1.54 -5.57
CA GLU A 198 1.51 2.16 -5.34
C GLU A 198 2.44 2.02 -6.56
N TRP A 199 2.44 0.85 -7.20
CA TRP A 199 3.23 0.60 -8.41
C TRP A 199 2.74 1.46 -9.56
N ASN A 200 1.41 1.57 -9.75
CA ASN A 200 0.84 2.47 -10.74
C ASN A 200 1.25 3.93 -10.47
N ILE A 201 1.13 4.42 -9.23
CA ILE A 201 1.59 5.76 -8.85
C ILE A 201 3.07 5.95 -9.18
N GLY A 202 3.92 4.97 -8.87
CA GLY A 202 5.35 5.02 -9.14
C GLY A 202 5.68 5.05 -10.63
N GLU A 203 4.99 4.24 -11.43
CA GLU A 203 5.11 4.20 -12.88
C GLU A 203 4.68 5.54 -13.51
N SER A 204 3.52 6.06 -13.12
CA SER A 204 3.03 7.35 -13.60
C SER A 204 3.94 8.50 -13.17
N ALA A 205 4.43 8.51 -11.93
CA ALA A 205 5.40 9.52 -11.49
C ALA A 205 6.73 9.46 -12.28
N GLY A 206 7.22 8.26 -12.58
CA GLY A 206 8.43 8.06 -13.38
C GLY A 206 8.27 8.53 -14.82
N LEU A 207 7.16 8.17 -15.47
CA LEU A 207 6.83 8.59 -16.83
C LEU A 207 6.57 10.10 -16.90
N LEU A 208 5.95 10.70 -15.89
CA LEU A 208 5.78 12.15 -15.78
C LEU A 208 7.13 12.87 -15.70
N ALA A 209 8.07 12.35 -14.91
CA ALA A 209 9.42 12.90 -14.83
C ALA A 209 10.15 12.82 -16.18
N ALA A 210 10.06 11.67 -16.87
CA ALA A 210 10.64 11.49 -18.19
C ALA A 210 10.04 12.47 -19.23
N TYR A 211 8.70 12.58 -19.27
CA TYR A 211 7.99 13.50 -20.15
C TYR A 211 8.40 14.96 -19.91
N ALA A 212 8.44 15.37 -18.63
CA ALA A 212 8.83 16.71 -18.21
C ALA A 212 10.27 17.05 -18.66
N VAL A 213 11.22 16.13 -18.47
CA VAL A 213 12.62 16.29 -18.92
C VAL A 213 12.72 16.38 -20.44
N MET A 214 12.01 15.52 -21.17
CA MET A 214 12.05 15.50 -22.64
C MET A 214 11.54 16.80 -23.27
N HIS A 215 10.54 17.44 -22.65
CA HIS A 215 9.93 18.67 -23.18
C HIS A 215 10.48 19.94 -22.53
N GLY A 216 11.37 19.83 -21.54
CA GLY A 216 11.96 20.96 -20.84
C GLY A 216 10.96 21.78 -20.01
N ILE A 217 9.89 21.13 -19.50
CA ILE A 217 8.82 21.77 -18.73
C ILE A 217 8.69 21.14 -17.33
N PRO A 218 8.25 21.88 -16.30
CA PRO A 218 8.00 21.30 -14.99
C PRO A 218 6.72 20.42 -15.00
N PRO A 219 6.62 19.40 -14.11
CA PRO A 219 5.44 18.51 -14.05
C PRO A 219 4.08 19.24 -13.90
N ARG A 220 4.07 20.41 -13.25
CA ARG A 220 2.85 21.23 -13.12
C ARG A 220 2.32 21.76 -14.45
N GLU A 221 3.20 21.97 -15.42
CA GLU A 221 2.82 22.47 -16.75
C GLU A 221 2.19 21.36 -17.60
N VAL A 222 2.61 20.10 -17.39
CA VAL A 222 1.97 18.93 -18.00
C VAL A 222 0.48 18.88 -17.67
N ARG A 223 0.11 19.14 -16.42
CA ARG A 223 -1.30 19.20 -15.99
C ARG A 223 -2.02 20.46 -16.46
N ALA A 224 -1.33 21.59 -16.54
CA ALA A 224 -1.95 22.89 -16.85
C ALA A 224 -2.26 23.08 -18.34
N SER A 225 -1.54 22.37 -19.23
CA SER A 225 -1.74 22.40 -20.67
C SER A 225 -2.49 21.18 -21.14
N ALA A 226 -3.66 21.37 -21.78
CA ALA A 226 -4.45 20.27 -22.33
C ALA A 226 -3.67 19.44 -23.37
N ALA A 227 -2.80 20.09 -24.15
CA ALA A 227 -1.95 19.40 -25.12
C ALA A 227 -0.94 18.49 -24.43
N HIS A 228 -0.21 19.01 -23.43
CA HIS A 228 0.76 18.20 -22.70
C HIS A 228 0.11 17.08 -21.88
N LEU A 229 -1.06 17.34 -21.28
CA LEU A 229 -1.81 16.33 -20.55
C LEU A 229 -2.22 15.18 -21.46
N CYS A 230 -2.77 15.49 -22.64
CA CYS A 230 -3.17 14.50 -23.64
C CYS A 230 -1.97 13.67 -24.11
N ASP A 231 -0.85 14.31 -24.47
CA ASP A 231 0.35 13.62 -24.94
C ASP A 231 0.96 12.72 -23.86
N TYR A 232 0.92 13.17 -22.59
CA TYR A 232 1.39 12.40 -21.44
C TYR A 232 0.46 11.21 -21.14
N GLN A 233 -0.86 11.40 -21.18
CA GLN A 233 -1.83 10.30 -21.06
C GLN A 233 -1.66 9.27 -22.18
N ALA A 234 -1.47 9.71 -23.42
CA ALA A 234 -1.15 8.82 -24.54
C ALA A 234 0.18 8.09 -24.33
N MET A 235 1.17 8.70 -23.67
CA MET A 235 2.41 8.03 -23.27
C MET A 235 2.13 6.94 -22.24
N LEU A 236 1.37 7.23 -21.18
CA LEU A 236 0.98 6.26 -20.15
C LEU A 236 0.31 5.02 -20.78
N GLU A 237 -0.66 5.22 -21.67
CA GLU A 237 -1.37 4.12 -22.34
C GLU A 237 -0.43 3.27 -23.21
N ARG A 238 0.54 3.88 -23.91
CA ARG A 238 1.56 3.13 -24.68
C ARG A 238 2.45 2.25 -23.79
N TYR A 239 2.66 2.64 -22.53
CA TYR A 239 3.36 1.82 -21.53
C TYR A 239 2.43 0.82 -20.81
N GLY A 240 1.13 0.80 -21.15
CA GLY A 240 0.17 -0.15 -20.60
C GLY A 240 -0.53 0.31 -19.32
N VAL A 241 -0.37 1.58 -18.94
CA VAL A 241 -1.06 2.15 -17.78
C VAL A 241 -2.52 2.40 -18.13
N GLN A 242 -3.43 1.75 -17.39
CA GLN A 242 -4.86 1.99 -17.51
C GLN A 242 -5.23 3.30 -16.80
N LEU A 243 -5.82 4.24 -17.54
CA LEU A 243 -6.22 5.56 -17.02
C LEU A 243 -7.62 5.54 -16.39
N HIS A 244 -8.53 4.69 -16.89
CA HIS A 244 -9.92 4.68 -16.48
C HIS A 244 -10.41 3.26 -16.24
N TRP A 245 -11.28 3.06 -15.24
CA TRP A 245 -12.03 1.80 -15.11
C TRP A 245 -13.04 1.64 -16.26
N PRO A 246 -13.24 0.45 -16.86
CA PRO A 246 -14.24 0.27 -17.89
C PRO A 246 -15.67 0.53 -17.37
N GLU A 247 -16.55 0.99 -18.24
CA GLU A 247 -17.98 1.10 -17.91
C GLU A 247 -18.57 -0.29 -17.62
N GLY A 248 -19.53 -0.36 -16.68
CA GLY A 248 -20.21 -1.61 -16.33
C GLY A 248 -19.44 -2.59 -15.43
N THR A 249 -18.28 -2.20 -14.89
CA THR A 249 -17.43 -3.08 -14.05
C THR A 249 -17.81 -3.10 -12.56
N LEU A 250 -19.10 -3.04 -12.21
CA LEU A 250 -19.58 -3.04 -10.81
C LEU A 250 -20.46 -4.24 -10.49
#